data_AF-S2XVK6-F1
#
_entry.id   AF-S2XVK6-F1
#
_cell.length_a   1.000
_cell.length_b   1.000
_cell.length_c   1.000
_cell.angle_alpha   90.00
_cell.angle_beta   90.00
_cell.angle_gamma   90.00
#
_symmetry.space_group_name_H-M   'P 1'
#
loop_
_entity.id
_entity.type
_entity.pdbx_description
1 polymer ?
#
loop_
_entity_poly.entity_id
_entity_poly.type
_entity_poly.pdbx_seq_one_letter_code
_entity_poly.pdbx_strand_id
1 'polypeptide(L)'
;MKITFEAIQNRRGWIQADYNDGLHEGCIRFEMSDAIDVRDDLVAEALAALCGQYYDTIEMALKVSNKTKKQIEARTGAQLICKVGMLFWNINKMMRQDIKTLNFNGDLSNLSALALTPGEVNKVSLDFGQESLRMYEMFDRWNSRIVKTNVMATHFPKITSDYYMIGSILYKDFFNTTYMITGLQLNPLTFNMTKIEAEQAIAGMINLPHSLGLTVVGHTKIACRRWSNMLESAINSVKLSESHVSSLQRLLVEIENERNHLGLRIHSRDLQPTQIVWGADARLDFIALYILKYGGREKAEKLVRDIPVSAEALVAQCDFNFYERYYPGAFYYMSRSFREAVQKVLEKNEILLYSEADWQNFLYVKDWIANTRKDAIQIGR
;
A
#
# COMPACT_ATOMS: atom_id res chain seq x y z
N MET A 1 -19.94 -18.66 -1.64
CA MET A 1 -20.48 -17.41 -2.20
C MET A 1 -19.87 -17.14 -3.56
N LYS A 2 -20.69 -16.73 -4.54
CA LYS A 2 -20.30 -16.60 -5.95
C LYS A 2 -20.48 -15.15 -6.39
N ILE A 3 -19.56 -14.62 -7.20
CA ILE A 3 -19.72 -13.37 -7.95
C ILE A 3 -19.66 -13.64 -9.45
N THR A 4 -20.51 -12.93 -10.21
CA THR A 4 -20.52 -12.97 -11.68
C THR A 4 -20.17 -11.59 -12.22
N PHE A 5 -19.29 -11.53 -13.21
CA PHE A 5 -19.03 -10.35 -14.03
C PHE A 5 -19.53 -10.60 -15.46
N GLU A 6 -20.49 -9.80 -15.89
CA GLU A 6 -21.16 -9.92 -17.19
C GLU A 6 -21.19 -8.57 -17.93
N ALA A 7 -21.76 -8.59 -19.14
CA ALA A 7 -21.82 -7.43 -20.03
C ALA A 7 -20.48 -6.68 -20.20
N ILE A 8 -19.36 -7.41 -20.16
CA ILE A 8 -18.02 -6.83 -20.08
C ILE A 8 -17.70 -6.10 -21.39
N GLN A 9 -17.58 -4.78 -21.31
CA GLN A 9 -17.15 -3.91 -22.40
C GLN A 9 -15.67 -3.62 -22.23
N ASN A 10 -14.84 -4.14 -23.14
CA ASN A 10 -13.41 -3.85 -23.20
C ASN A 10 -13.14 -3.04 -24.46
N ARG A 11 -13.01 -1.72 -24.31
CA ARG A 11 -12.71 -0.77 -25.38
C ARG A 11 -11.37 -0.10 -25.09
N ARG A 12 -10.77 0.48 -26.12
CA ARG A 12 -9.51 1.22 -26.00
C ARG A 12 -9.65 2.36 -24.99
N GLY A 13 -8.88 2.33 -23.90
CA GLY A 13 -8.96 3.34 -22.84
C GLY A 13 -10.11 3.16 -21.83
N TRP A 14 -11.01 2.18 -22.02
CA TRP A 14 -12.24 2.07 -21.23
C TRP A 14 -12.69 0.63 -21.02
N ILE A 15 -12.84 0.23 -19.76
CA ILE A 15 -13.37 -1.08 -19.36
C ILE A 15 -14.60 -0.88 -18.48
N GLN A 16 -15.65 -1.65 -18.71
CA GLN A 16 -16.85 -1.69 -17.86
C GLN A 16 -17.32 -3.13 -17.71
N ALA A 17 -17.77 -3.51 -16.52
CA ALA A 17 -18.39 -4.81 -16.25
C ALA A 17 -19.54 -4.65 -15.26
N ASP A 18 -20.67 -5.30 -15.55
CA ASP A 18 -21.75 -5.42 -14.59
C ASP A 18 -21.44 -6.60 -13.66
N TYR A 19 -21.74 -6.47 -12.37
CA TYR A 19 -21.46 -7.50 -11.38
C TYR A 19 -22.68 -7.81 -10.51
N ASN A 20 -22.78 -9.07 -10.09
CA ASN A 20 -23.81 -9.54 -9.16
C ASN A 20 -23.27 -10.70 -8.29
N ASP A 21 -23.45 -10.63 -6.98
CA ASP A 21 -23.09 -11.71 -6.04
C ASP A 21 -24.28 -12.28 -5.22
N GLY A 22 -25.51 -11.91 -5.60
CA GLY A 22 -26.77 -12.23 -4.92
C GLY A 22 -27.13 -11.30 -3.77
N LEU A 23 -26.17 -10.51 -3.25
CA LEU A 23 -26.39 -9.51 -2.20
C LEU A 23 -26.17 -8.09 -2.72
N HIS A 24 -25.23 -7.93 -3.64
CA HIS A 24 -24.83 -6.68 -4.26
C HIS A 24 -24.89 -6.84 -5.77
N GLU A 25 -25.40 -5.82 -6.43
CA GLU A 25 -25.37 -5.69 -7.88
C GLU A 25 -24.95 -4.27 -8.25
N GLY A 26 -24.33 -4.14 -9.41
CA GLY A 26 -23.93 -2.84 -9.92
C GLY A 26 -23.01 -2.94 -11.11
N CYS A 27 -22.28 -1.86 -11.35
CA CYS A 27 -21.39 -1.72 -12.49
C CYS A 27 -20.04 -1.21 -12.01
N ILE A 28 -18.95 -1.84 -12.44
CA ILE A 28 -17.58 -1.36 -12.20
C ILE A 28 -16.99 -0.84 -13.50
N ARG A 29 -16.29 0.31 -13.44
CA ARG A 29 -15.63 0.93 -14.58
C ARG A 29 -14.18 1.30 -14.31
N PHE A 30 -13.37 1.23 -15.35
CA PHE A 30 -11.98 1.70 -15.39
C PHE A 30 -11.77 2.54 -16.65
N GLU A 31 -11.36 3.79 -16.47
CA GLU A 31 -11.05 4.74 -17.55
C GLU A 31 -9.57 5.10 -17.48
N MET A 32 -8.80 4.70 -18.48
CA MET A 32 -7.36 4.96 -18.54
C MET A 32 -7.10 6.33 -19.18
N SER A 33 -6.11 7.07 -18.66
CA SER A 33 -5.69 8.36 -19.23
C SER A 33 -5.16 8.23 -20.67
N ASP A 34 -4.69 7.05 -21.03
CA ASP A 34 -4.21 6.72 -22.35
C ASP A 34 -5.20 5.80 -23.05
N ALA A 35 -5.50 6.07 -24.32
CA ALA A 35 -6.25 5.17 -25.18
C ALA A 35 -5.37 3.95 -25.50
N ILE A 36 -5.38 2.95 -24.60
CA ILE A 36 -4.62 1.70 -24.72
C ILE A 36 -5.56 0.51 -24.86
N ASP A 37 -5.14 -0.48 -25.62
CA ASP A 37 -5.85 -1.76 -25.70
C ASP A 37 -5.38 -2.67 -24.57
N VAL A 38 -6.31 -3.12 -23.74
CA VAL A 38 -6.04 -4.01 -22.61
C VAL A 38 -6.52 -5.41 -22.98
N ARG A 39 -5.63 -6.40 -22.92
CA ARG A 39 -6.00 -7.78 -23.20
C ARG A 39 -6.88 -8.38 -22.10
N ASP A 40 -7.75 -9.31 -22.45
CA ASP A 40 -8.70 -9.98 -21.55
C ASP A 40 -8.05 -10.56 -20.29
N ASP A 41 -6.82 -11.07 -20.36
CA ASP A 41 -6.08 -11.55 -19.20
C ASP A 41 -5.91 -10.46 -18.12
N LEU A 42 -5.60 -9.22 -18.52
CA LEU A 42 -5.40 -8.12 -17.58
C LEU A 42 -6.72 -7.57 -17.06
N VAL A 43 -7.76 -7.58 -17.89
CA VAL A 43 -9.13 -7.26 -17.45
C VAL A 43 -9.58 -8.26 -16.38
N ALA A 44 -9.37 -9.57 -16.62
CA ALA A 44 -9.72 -10.61 -15.67
C ALA A 44 -8.94 -10.47 -14.35
N GLU A 45 -7.63 -10.18 -14.39
CA GLU A 45 -6.83 -9.94 -13.18
C GLU A 45 -7.29 -8.71 -12.39
N ALA A 46 -7.66 -7.63 -13.08
CA ALA A 46 -8.18 -6.42 -12.46
C ALA A 46 -9.54 -6.67 -11.77
N LEU A 47 -10.46 -7.39 -12.43
CA LEU A 47 -11.74 -7.78 -11.82
C LEU A 47 -11.54 -8.75 -10.65
N ALA A 48 -10.64 -9.72 -10.78
CA ALA A 48 -10.30 -10.63 -9.68
C ALA A 48 -9.65 -9.91 -8.49
N ALA A 49 -8.92 -8.82 -8.72
CA ALA A 49 -8.37 -7.99 -7.65
C ALA A 49 -9.45 -7.29 -6.80
N LEU A 50 -10.65 -7.07 -7.32
CA LEU A 50 -11.78 -6.58 -6.53
C LEU A 50 -12.34 -7.64 -5.57
N CYS A 51 -12.11 -8.92 -5.89
CA CYS A 51 -12.70 -10.05 -5.17
C CYS A 51 -11.91 -10.45 -3.92
N GLY A 52 -10.59 -10.23 -3.91
CA GLY A 52 -9.71 -10.73 -2.86
C GLY A 52 -9.91 -12.23 -2.62
N GLN A 53 -9.99 -12.65 -1.36
CA GLN A 53 -10.28 -14.04 -0.96
C GLN A 53 -11.73 -14.25 -0.49
N TYR A 54 -12.63 -13.32 -0.81
CA TYR A 54 -13.98 -13.27 -0.22
C TYR A 54 -14.99 -14.19 -0.91
N TYR A 55 -14.78 -14.50 -2.19
CA TYR A 55 -15.67 -15.35 -2.98
C TYR A 55 -15.07 -16.73 -3.19
N ASP A 56 -15.90 -17.76 -3.16
CA ASP A 56 -15.49 -19.15 -3.49
C ASP A 56 -15.51 -19.40 -5.01
N THR A 57 -16.27 -18.60 -5.75
CA THR A 57 -16.42 -18.73 -7.20
C THR A 57 -16.52 -17.36 -7.85
N ILE A 58 -15.71 -17.17 -8.89
CA ILE A 58 -15.72 -15.96 -9.72
C ILE A 58 -16.07 -16.40 -11.14
N GLU A 59 -17.13 -15.85 -11.72
CA GLU A 59 -17.51 -16.10 -13.11
C GLU A 59 -17.29 -14.84 -13.96
N MET A 60 -16.65 -14.99 -15.12
CA MET A 60 -16.38 -13.88 -16.03
C MET A 60 -16.67 -14.27 -17.48
N ALA A 61 -17.44 -13.44 -18.18
CA ALA A 61 -17.71 -13.58 -19.60
C ALA A 61 -16.51 -13.16 -20.51
N LEU A 62 -15.29 -13.55 -20.15
CA LEU A 62 -14.03 -13.24 -20.87
C LEU A 62 -13.37 -14.50 -21.43
N LYS A 63 -12.50 -14.32 -22.43
CA LYS A 63 -11.62 -15.38 -22.95
C LYS A 63 -10.22 -15.25 -22.34
N VAL A 64 -9.97 -16.00 -21.28
CA VAL A 64 -8.76 -15.87 -20.45
C VAL A 64 -7.77 -17.01 -20.74
N SER A 65 -6.47 -16.74 -20.64
CA SER A 65 -5.44 -17.76 -20.78
C SER A 65 -5.41 -18.72 -19.58
N ASN A 66 -4.98 -19.96 -19.81
CA ASN A 66 -4.81 -20.94 -18.74
C ASN A 66 -3.86 -20.48 -17.62
N LYS A 67 -2.85 -19.68 -17.96
CA LYS A 67 -1.91 -19.15 -16.98
C LYS A 67 -2.60 -18.13 -16.07
N THR A 68 -3.28 -17.16 -16.65
CA THR A 68 -4.01 -16.14 -15.89
C THR A 68 -5.10 -16.76 -15.03
N LYS A 69 -5.86 -17.73 -15.57
CA LYS A 69 -6.83 -18.50 -14.78
C LYS A 69 -6.19 -19.11 -13.53
N LYS A 70 -5.09 -19.85 -13.67
CA LYS A 70 -4.40 -20.47 -12.52
C LYS A 70 -3.85 -19.43 -11.53
N GLN A 71 -3.37 -18.28 -12.01
CA GLN A 71 -2.88 -17.21 -11.14
C GLN A 71 -4.00 -16.58 -10.32
N ILE A 72 -5.14 -16.30 -10.95
CA ILE A 72 -6.35 -15.80 -10.27
C ILE A 72 -6.79 -16.82 -9.21
N GLU A 73 -7.01 -18.08 -9.58
CA GLU A 73 -7.47 -19.12 -8.66
C GLU A 73 -6.52 -19.33 -7.47
N ALA A 74 -5.20 -19.29 -7.70
CA ALA A 74 -4.21 -19.42 -6.64
C ALA A 74 -4.19 -18.22 -5.68
N ARG A 75 -4.40 -17.00 -6.18
CA ARG A 75 -4.40 -15.77 -5.36
C ARG A 75 -5.68 -15.61 -4.56
N THR A 76 -6.82 -15.81 -5.20
CA THR A 76 -8.14 -15.58 -4.59
C THR A 76 -8.62 -16.80 -3.80
N GLY A 77 -8.08 -17.98 -4.07
CA GLY A 77 -8.62 -19.24 -3.54
C GLY A 77 -9.96 -19.65 -4.17
N ALA A 78 -10.50 -18.83 -5.08
CA ALA A 78 -11.77 -19.05 -5.74
C ALA A 78 -11.62 -19.92 -6.99
N GLN A 79 -12.68 -20.64 -7.35
CA GLN A 79 -12.78 -21.26 -8.68
C GLN A 79 -13.11 -20.18 -9.74
N LEU A 80 -12.34 -20.11 -10.83
CA LEU A 80 -12.62 -19.18 -11.94
C LEU A 80 -13.38 -19.88 -13.07
N ILE A 81 -14.60 -19.45 -13.32
CA ILE A 81 -15.44 -19.90 -14.44
C ILE A 81 -15.34 -18.87 -15.57
N CYS A 82 -14.67 -19.24 -16.66
CA CYS A 82 -14.49 -18.39 -17.85
C CYS A 82 -14.24 -19.25 -19.09
N LYS A 83 -14.31 -18.63 -20.28
CA LYS A 83 -13.87 -19.31 -21.51
C LYS A 83 -12.35 -19.34 -21.53
N VAL A 84 -11.75 -20.52 -21.66
CA VAL A 84 -10.30 -20.65 -21.79
C VAL A 84 -9.91 -20.50 -23.26
N GLY A 85 -9.03 -19.53 -23.54
CA GLY A 85 -8.45 -19.35 -24.86
C GLY A 85 -7.01 -19.86 -24.97
N MET A 86 -6.66 -20.42 -26.13
CA MET A 86 -5.26 -20.48 -26.58
C MET A 86 -4.93 -19.19 -27.32
N LEU A 87 -4.47 -18.12 -26.65
CA LEU A 87 -3.92 -16.96 -27.35
C LEU A 87 -2.67 -16.37 -26.67
N PHE A 88 -1.71 -16.15 -27.57
CA PHE A 88 -0.44 -15.41 -27.57
C PHE A 88 0.24 -15.10 -26.24
N TRP A 89 1.31 -15.88 -26.02
CA TRP A 89 2.48 -15.44 -25.28
C TRP A 89 2.97 -14.11 -25.88
N ASN A 90 3.11 -13.11 -25.03
CA ASN A 90 3.75 -11.87 -25.39
C ASN A 90 5.19 -12.19 -25.86
N ILE A 91 5.52 -11.87 -27.12
CA ILE A 91 6.84 -12.08 -27.74
C ILE A 91 7.94 -11.26 -27.02
N ASN A 92 7.60 -10.49 -25.98
CA ASN A 92 8.51 -9.70 -25.16
C ASN A 92 9.49 -10.51 -24.29
N LYS A 93 9.64 -11.83 -24.52
CA LYS A 93 10.77 -12.61 -23.99
C LYS A 93 12.14 -12.13 -24.51
N MET A 94 12.17 -11.16 -25.44
CA MET A 94 13.40 -10.63 -26.05
C MET A 94 13.93 -9.32 -25.46
N MET A 95 13.24 -8.63 -24.55
CA MET A 95 13.80 -7.42 -23.92
C MET A 95 13.96 -7.63 -22.41
N ARG A 96 15.16 -8.05 -22.00
CA ARG A 96 15.62 -8.14 -20.60
C ARG A 96 15.75 -6.73 -19.99
N GLN A 97 14.65 -6.03 -19.79
CA GLN A 97 14.66 -4.76 -19.07
C GLN A 97 13.84 -4.89 -17.79
N ASP A 98 14.46 -4.54 -16.66
CA ASP A 98 13.83 -4.48 -15.34
C ASP A 98 12.88 -3.28 -15.26
N ILE A 99 11.78 -3.31 -16.00
CA ILE A 99 10.79 -2.22 -16.02
C ILE A 99 9.95 -2.27 -14.75
N LYS A 100 9.88 -1.15 -14.05
CA LYS A 100 9.23 -1.00 -12.74
C LYS A 100 8.03 -0.06 -12.86
N THR A 101 6.93 -0.43 -12.21
CA THR A 101 5.76 0.44 -12.07
C THR A 101 5.34 0.52 -10.61
N LEU A 102 5.20 1.75 -10.11
CA LEU A 102 4.71 2.04 -8.76
C LEU A 102 3.21 2.34 -8.82
N ASN A 103 2.44 1.66 -7.96
CA ASN A 103 1.08 2.08 -7.61
C ASN A 103 1.18 3.38 -6.80
N PHE A 104 0.90 4.49 -7.46
CA PHE A 104 1.25 5.82 -6.98
C PHE A 104 0.02 6.59 -6.49
N ASN A 105 -0.03 6.96 -5.21
CA ASN A 105 -1.00 7.90 -4.62
C ASN A 105 -0.36 9.26 -4.25
N GLY A 106 0.97 9.33 -4.21
CA GLY A 106 1.70 10.56 -3.85
C GLY A 106 1.92 10.78 -2.36
N ASP A 107 1.60 9.82 -1.50
CA ASP A 107 1.82 9.94 -0.07
C ASP A 107 3.31 9.82 0.35
N LEU A 108 3.62 10.02 1.63
CA LEU A 108 5.00 9.91 2.14
C LEU A 108 5.63 8.53 1.91
N SER A 109 4.83 7.46 2.00
CA SER A 109 5.29 6.09 1.80
C SER A 109 5.72 5.87 0.35
N ASN A 110 4.95 6.42 -0.60
CA ASN A 110 5.25 6.42 -2.02
C ASN A 110 6.50 7.22 -2.36
N LEU A 111 6.68 8.40 -1.75
CA LEU A 111 7.91 9.20 -1.93
C LEU A 111 9.15 8.45 -1.44
N SER A 112 9.02 7.75 -0.32
CA SER A 112 10.07 6.89 0.20
C SER A 112 10.30 5.64 -0.68
N ALA A 113 9.23 4.99 -1.16
CA ALA A 113 9.33 3.86 -2.09
C ALA A 113 10.03 4.25 -3.40
N LEU A 114 9.75 5.43 -3.94
CA LEU A 114 10.45 6.00 -5.09
C LEU A 114 11.93 6.23 -4.78
N ALA A 115 12.25 6.78 -3.60
CA ALA A 115 13.63 7.01 -3.21
C ALA A 115 14.46 5.73 -3.13
N LEU A 116 13.84 4.64 -2.64
CA LEU A 116 14.46 3.33 -2.48
C LEU A 116 14.52 2.52 -3.78
N THR A 117 13.71 2.87 -4.78
CA THR A 117 13.70 2.15 -6.05
C THR A 117 14.81 2.66 -6.96
N PRO A 118 15.79 1.83 -7.36
CA PRO A 118 16.82 2.26 -8.29
C PRO A 118 16.29 2.44 -9.72
N GLY A 119 16.79 3.47 -10.40
CA GLY A 119 16.52 3.75 -11.81
C GLY A 119 15.14 4.35 -12.07
N GLU A 120 14.74 4.33 -13.33
CA GLU A 120 13.45 4.86 -13.76
C GLU A 120 12.28 3.97 -13.31
N VAL A 121 11.20 4.63 -12.91
CA VAL A 121 9.99 4.00 -12.39
C VAL A 121 8.78 4.68 -13.00
N ASN A 122 7.93 3.90 -13.66
CA ASN A 122 6.62 4.36 -14.13
C ASN A 122 5.69 4.53 -12.94
N LYS A 123 4.79 5.51 -12.99
CA LYS A 123 3.80 5.76 -11.93
C LYS A 123 2.41 5.56 -12.52
N VAL A 124 1.59 4.78 -11.84
CA VAL A 124 0.18 4.62 -12.18
C VAL A 124 -0.65 4.91 -10.94
N SER A 125 -1.59 5.84 -11.07
CA SER A 125 -2.47 6.31 -10.01
C SER A 125 -3.90 5.85 -10.27
N LEU A 126 -4.61 5.55 -9.18
CA LEU A 126 -6.05 5.34 -9.23
C LEU A 126 -6.75 6.62 -8.81
N ASP A 127 -7.68 7.06 -9.64
CA ASP A 127 -8.57 8.17 -9.36
C ASP A 127 -9.95 7.62 -8.99
N PHE A 128 -10.28 7.76 -7.71
CA PHE A 128 -11.54 7.32 -7.12
C PHE A 128 -12.63 8.40 -7.16
N GLY A 129 -12.47 9.44 -7.98
CA GLY A 129 -13.39 10.57 -8.08
C GLY A 129 -13.25 11.50 -6.88
N GLN A 130 -14.36 11.73 -6.15
CA GLN A 130 -14.38 12.65 -5.00
C GLN A 130 -13.33 12.28 -3.94
N GLU A 131 -13.11 10.99 -3.72
CA GLU A 131 -12.09 10.50 -2.79
C GLU A 131 -10.66 10.91 -3.16
N SER A 132 -10.39 11.25 -4.43
CA SER A 132 -9.05 11.57 -4.95
C SER A 132 -8.78 13.06 -5.18
N LEU A 133 -9.71 13.95 -4.80
CA LEU A 133 -9.58 15.38 -5.03
C LEU A 133 -8.26 15.99 -4.54
N ARG A 134 -7.72 15.49 -3.42
CA ARG A 134 -6.48 16.02 -2.82
C ARG A 134 -5.21 15.41 -3.42
N MET A 135 -5.32 14.41 -4.28
CA MET A 135 -4.19 13.67 -4.85
C MET A 135 -3.79 14.16 -6.25
N TYR A 136 -4.65 14.92 -6.94
CA TYR A 136 -4.38 15.39 -8.31
C TYR A 136 -3.09 16.21 -8.45
N GLU A 137 -2.76 17.07 -7.47
CA GLU A 137 -1.50 17.83 -7.51
C GLU A 137 -0.28 16.89 -7.62
N MET A 138 -0.32 15.77 -6.89
CA MET A 138 0.75 14.78 -6.96
C MET A 138 0.68 13.94 -8.22
N PHE A 139 -0.50 13.61 -8.72
CA PHE A 139 -0.64 12.89 -10.00
C PHE A 139 0.00 13.69 -11.14
N ASP A 140 -0.31 14.98 -11.23
CA ASP A 140 0.21 15.87 -12.26
C ASP A 140 1.71 16.10 -12.10
N ARG A 141 2.18 16.45 -10.89
CA ARG A 141 3.60 16.73 -10.63
C ARG A 141 4.50 15.54 -10.97
N TRP A 142 4.00 14.32 -10.83
CA TRP A 142 4.74 13.09 -11.09
C TRP A 142 4.49 12.48 -12.46
N ASN A 143 3.68 13.13 -13.32
CA ASN A 143 3.25 12.61 -14.62
C ASN A 143 2.74 11.16 -14.50
N SER A 144 1.92 10.90 -13.48
CA SER A 144 1.35 9.58 -13.26
C SER A 144 0.31 9.29 -14.34
N ARG A 145 0.26 8.04 -14.81
CA ARG A 145 -0.86 7.59 -15.64
C ARG A 145 -2.05 7.28 -14.75
N ILE A 146 -3.21 7.77 -15.12
CA ILE A 146 -4.38 7.73 -14.24
C ILE A 146 -5.35 6.67 -14.74
N VAL A 147 -5.87 5.86 -13.81
CA VAL A 147 -7.04 5.02 -14.04
C VAL A 147 -8.16 5.54 -13.16
N LYS A 148 -9.17 6.17 -13.76
CA LYS A 148 -10.37 6.58 -13.04
C LYS A 148 -11.27 5.38 -12.81
N THR A 149 -11.87 5.29 -11.63
CA THR A 149 -12.74 4.17 -11.28
C THR A 149 -13.80 4.55 -10.26
N ASN A 150 -14.88 3.79 -10.21
CA ASN A 150 -15.95 3.91 -9.23
C ASN A 150 -15.86 2.87 -8.10
N VAL A 151 -14.72 2.17 -7.91
CA VAL A 151 -14.55 1.15 -6.84
C VAL A 151 -15.05 1.65 -5.48
N MET A 152 -14.78 2.90 -5.12
CA MET A 152 -15.19 3.46 -3.82
C MET A 152 -16.73 3.61 -3.66
N ALA A 153 -17.49 3.56 -4.74
CA ALA A 153 -18.95 3.56 -4.73
C ALA A 153 -19.56 2.15 -4.69
N THR A 154 -18.73 1.11 -4.53
CA THR A 154 -19.14 -0.30 -4.47
C THR A 154 -18.87 -0.89 -3.08
N HIS A 155 -19.18 -2.18 -2.88
CA HIS A 155 -18.84 -2.90 -1.65
C HIS A 155 -17.40 -3.44 -1.62
N PHE A 156 -16.70 -3.52 -2.77
CA PHE A 156 -15.35 -4.08 -2.87
C PHE A 156 -14.31 -3.48 -1.90
N PRO A 157 -14.31 -2.17 -1.58
CA PRO A 157 -13.38 -1.62 -0.59
C PRO A 157 -13.51 -2.22 0.82
N LYS A 158 -14.66 -2.81 1.15
CA LYS A 158 -14.89 -3.50 2.43
C LYS A 158 -14.33 -4.93 2.42
N ILE A 159 -14.03 -5.45 1.25
CA ILE A 159 -13.65 -6.85 1.01
C ILE A 159 -12.13 -7.01 0.91
N THR A 160 -11.46 -6.12 0.17
CA THR A 160 -10.04 -6.26 -0.13
C THR A 160 -9.40 -4.91 -0.38
N SER A 161 -8.07 -4.83 -0.21
CA SER A 161 -7.25 -3.70 -0.64
C SER A 161 -6.55 -3.94 -1.98
N ASP A 162 -6.65 -5.13 -2.57
CA ASP A 162 -5.98 -5.48 -3.83
C ASP A 162 -6.40 -4.57 -5.00
N TYR A 163 -7.55 -3.89 -4.89
CA TYR A 163 -8.00 -2.91 -5.88
C TYR A 163 -6.97 -1.79 -6.12
N TYR A 164 -6.07 -1.49 -5.18
CA TYR A 164 -4.98 -0.52 -5.37
C TYR A 164 -4.01 -0.91 -6.50
N MET A 165 -3.99 -2.19 -6.88
CA MET A 165 -3.06 -2.73 -7.87
C MET A 165 -3.63 -2.70 -9.29
N ILE A 166 -4.93 -2.40 -9.44
CA ILE A 166 -5.64 -2.40 -10.72
C ILE A 166 -4.96 -1.49 -11.75
N GLY A 167 -4.50 -0.32 -11.32
CA GLY A 167 -3.78 0.61 -12.20
C GLY A 167 -2.58 -0.08 -12.89
N SER A 168 -1.66 -0.64 -12.10
CA SER A 168 -0.49 -1.35 -12.65
C SER A 168 -0.87 -2.59 -13.45
N ILE A 169 -1.92 -3.31 -13.09
CA ILE A 169 -2.42 -4.47 -13.86
C ILE A 169 -2.83 -4.03 -15.27
N LEU A 170 -3.66 -2.98 -15.38
CA LEU A 170 -4.19 -2.52 -16.66
C LEU A 170 -3.11 -1.89 -17.55
N TYR A 171 -2.13 -1.20 -16.95
CA TYR A 171 -1.00 -0.60 -17.67
C TYR A 171 0.18 -1.54 -17.89
N LYS A 172 0.11 -2.79 -17.43
CA LYS A 172 1.23 -3.74 -17.47
C LYS A 172 1.85 -3.87 -18.85
N ASP A 173 1.04 -4.10 -19.88
CA ASP A 173 1.56 -4.32 -21.24
C ASP A 173 1.97 -3.01 -21.92
N PHE A 174 1.34 -1.88 -21.58
CA PHE A 174 1.73 -0.55 -22.08
C PHE A 174 3.15 -0.18 -21.67
N PHE A 175 3.51 -0.41 -20.41
CA PHE A 175 4.86 -0.18 -19.92
C PHE A 175 5.80 -1.37 -20.11
N ASN A 176 5.28 -2.54 -20.47
CA ASN A 176 6.01 -3.81 -20.40
C ASN A 176 6.59 -4.07 -18.98
N THR A 177 5.77 -3.82 -17.95
CA THR A 177 6.16 -3.92 -16.54
C THR A 177 6.58 -5.35 -16.18
N THR A 178 7.77 -5.45 -15.57
CA THR A 178 8.28 -6.69 -14.96
C THR A 178 8.06 -6.68 -13.45
N TYR A 179 8.31 -5.53 -12.82
CA TYR A 179 8.21 -5.36 -11.39
C TYR A 179 7.16 -4.33 -11.00
N MET A 180 6.35 -4.68 -10.01
CA MET A 180 5.39 -3.78 -9.41
C MET A 180 5.90 -3.33 -8.04
N ILE A 181 5.58 -2.11 -7.65
CA ILE A 181 5.92 -1.56 -6.34
C ILE A 181 4.61 -1.08 -5.71
N THR A 182 4.33 -1.58 -4.51
CA THR A 182 3.09 -1.29 -3.77
C THR A 182 3.30 -0.36 -2.59
N GLY A 183 4.54 -0.16 -2.14
CA GLY A 183 4.83 0.63 -0.95
C GLY A 183 4.48 -0.09 0.36
N LEU A 184 4.50 -1.43 0.38
CA LEU A 184 4.31 -2.24 1.59
C LEU A 184 5.20 -1.75 2.73
N GLN A 185 4.65 -1.72 3.93
CA GLN A 185 5.33 -1.24 5.13
C GLN A 185 5.47 -2.36 6.16
N LEU A 186 6.52 -2.29 6.98
CA LEU A 186 6.68 -3.11 8.17
C LEU A 186 5.70 -2.65 9.25
N ASN A 187 4.87 -3.57 9.72
CA ASN A 187 3.96 -3.37 10.85
C ASN A 187 3.63 -4.73 11.49
N PRO A 188 2.87 -4.78 12.60
CA PRO A 188 2.51 -6.02 13.27
C PRO A 188 1.78 -7.06 12.40
N LEU A 189 1.20 -6.67 11.27
CA LEU A 189 0.52 -7.58 10.34
C LEU A 189 1.45 -8.11 9.24
N THR A 190 2.57 -7.43 8.96
CA THR A 190 3.42 -7.73 7.79
C THR A 190 4.80 -8.30 8.15
N PHE A 191 5.22 -8.24 9.41
CA PHE A 191 6.57 -8.66 9.83
C PHE A 191 6.90 -10.14 9.57
N ASN A 192 5.88 -11.00 9.60
CA ASN A 192 6.00 -12.43 9.35
C ASN A 192 5.71 -12.83 7.90
N MET A 193 5.57 -11.85 6.98
CA MET A 193 5.35 -12.18 5.57
C MET A 193 6.51 -12.99 5.02
N THR A 194 6.18 -14.15 4.46
CA THR A 194 7.09 -14.99 3.70
C THR A 194 7.51 -14.28 2.41
N LYS A 195 8.60 -14.76 1.80
CA LYS A 195 9.03 -14.30 0.47
C LYS A 195 7.91 -14.39 -0.57
N ILE A 196 7.15 -15.48 -0.55
CA ILE A 196 6.07 -15.73 -1.52
C ILE A 196 4.95 -14.70 -1.37
N GLU A 197 4.57 -14.36 -0.13
CA GLU A 197 3.56 -13.33 0.14
C GLU A 197 4.09 -11.93 -0.21
N ALA A 198 5.35 -11.65 0.11
CA ALA A 198 5.97 -10.35 -0.16
C ALA A 198 6.19 -10.08 -1.66
N GLU A 199 6.54 -11.12 -2.43
CA GLU A 199 6.79 -11.06 -3.88
C GLU A 199 5.56 -11.46 -4.72
N GLN A 200 4.38 -11.55 -4.10
CA GLN A 200 3.18 -12.12 -4.73
C GLN A 200 3.00 -11.64 -6.17
N ALA A 201 3.04 -12.59 -7.11
CA ALA A 201 2.98 -12.28 -8.53
C ALA A 201 1.54 -12.05 -8.98
N ILE A 202 1.29 -10.93 -9.65
CA ILE A 202 -0.04 -10.57 -10.17
C ILE A 202 0.09 -10.17 -11.64
N ALA A 203 -0.76 -10.73 -12.50
CA ALA A 203 -0.69 -10.53 -13.95
C ALA A 203 0.70 -10.85 -14.55
N GLY A 204 1.51 -11.65 -13.87
CA GLY A 204 2.90 -11.96 -14.27
C GLY A 204 3.95 -10.91 -13.92
N MET A 205 3.58 -9.84 -13.19
CA MET A 205 4.53 -8.94 -12.54
C MET A 205 4.97 -9.52 -11.19
N ILE A 206 6.19 -9.22 -10.76
CA ILE A 206 6.69 -9.58 -9.42
C ILE A 206 6.64 -8.33 -8.54
N ASN A 207 6.07 -8.42 -7.33
CA ASN A 207 6.14 -7.31 -6.40
C ASN A 207 7.57 -7.16 -5.85
N LEU A 208 8.08 -5.94 -5.79
CA LEU A 208 9.36 -5.61 -5.13
C LEU A 208 9.08 -5.09 -3.71
N PRO A 209 9.26 -5.92 -2.66
CA PRO A 209 8.90 -5.55 -1.30
C PRO A 209 10.02 -4.75 -0.60
N HIS A 210 10.74 -3.88 -1.31
CA HIS A 210 11.90 -3.21 -0.70
C HIS A 210 11.56 -2.18 0.36
N SER A 211 10.35 -1.64 0.29
CA SER A 211 9.75 -0.77 1.30
C SER A 211 9.31 -1.55 2.55
N LEU A 212 9.08 -2.87 2.45
CA LEU A 212 8.60 -3.71 3.56
C LEU A 212 9.55 -3.74 4.76
N GLY A 213 10.81 -3.37 4.59
CA GLY A 213 11.76 -3.25 5.69
C GLY A 213 11.58 -2.00 6.56
N LEU A 214 10.74 -1.03 6.18
CA LEU A 214 10.53 0.21 6.91
C LEU A 214 9.13 0.27 7.52
N THR A 215 9.04 0.75 8.76
CA THR A 215 7.75 1.23 9.29
C THR A 215 7.40 2.58 8.64
N VAL A 216 6.17 3.07 8.85
CA VAL A 216 5.78 4.42 8.38
C VAL A 216 6.70 5.52 8.94
N VAL A 217 7.32 5.33 10.11
CA VAL A 217 8.31 6.27 10.67
C VAL A 217 9.57 6.32 9.80
N GLY A 218 10.10 5.16 9.42
CA GLY A 218 11.24 5.08 8.50
C GLY A 218 10.93 5.67 7.13
N HIS A 219 9.70 5.48 6.63
CA HIS A 219 9.23 6.16 5.41
C HIS A 219 9.23 7.68 5.56
N THR A 220 8.67 8.20 6.66
CA THR A 220 8.66 9.63 6.97
C THR A 220 10.08 10.21 7.01
N LYS A 221 11.03 9.53 7.67
CA LYS A 221 12.43 9.97 7.75
C LYS A 221 13.06 10.18 6.37
N ILE A 222 12.86 9.24 5.43
CA ILE A 222 13.33 9.38 4.04
C ILE A 222 12.64 10.56 3.35
N ALA A 223 11.31 10.69 3.51
CA ALA A 223 10.55 11.75 2.87
C ALA A 223 10.99 13.14 3.35
N CYS A 224 11.17 13.32 4.66
CA CYS A 224 11.64 14.57 5.28
C CYS A 224 12.97 15.04 4.70
N ARG A 225 13.91 14.11 4.52
CA ARG A 225 15.28 14.40 4.07
C ARG A 225 15.39 14.61 2.57
N ARG A 226 14.61 13.88 1.78
CA ARG A 226 14.74 13.88 0.32
C ARG A 226 13.73 14.76 -0.41
N TRP A 227 12.57 14.99 0.19
CA TRP A 227 11.41 15.60 -0.46
C TRP A 227 10.83 16.74 0.37
N SER A 228 11.68 17.52 1.05
CA SER A 228 11.28 18.59 1.98
C SER A 228 10.30 19.59 1.37
N ASN A 229 10.45 19.92 0.08
CA ASN A 229 9.59 20.82 -0.66
C ASN A 229 8.25 20.19 -1.10
N MET A 230 8.08 18.88 -0.95
CA MET A 230 6.88 18.14 -1.37
C MET A 230 6.08 17.58 -0.20
N LEU A 231 6.55 17.76 1.05
CA LEU A 231 5.91 17.18 2.24
C LEU A 231 4.47 17.61 2.41
N GLU A 232 4.16 18.89 2.21
CA GLU A 232 2.79 19.39 2.33
C GLU A 232 1.85 18.76 1.29
N SER A 233 2.28 18.71 0.02
CA SER A 233 1.50 18.04 -1.04
C SER A 233 1.32 16.55 -0.73
N ALA A 234 2.37 15.88 -0.22
CA ALA A 234 2.32 14.46 0.12
C ALA A 234 1.41 14.16 1.32
N ILE A 235 1.47 14.95 2.39
CA ILE A 235 0.59 14.84 3.57
C ILE A 235 -0.88 15.01 3.17
N ASN A 236 -1.16 15.88 2.20
CA ASN A 236 -2.51 16.11 1.71
C ASN A 236 -2.97 15.07 0.68
N SER A 237 -2.04 14.33 0.06
CA SER A 237 -2.32 13.32 -0.97
C SER A 237 -2.77 11.99 -0.38
N VAL A 238 -3.90 12.04 0.31
CA VAL A 238 -4.60 10.89 0.88
C VAL A 238 -6.08 10.95 0.49
N LYS A 239 -6.75 9.79 0.52
CA LYS A 239 -8.20 9.74 0.28
C LYS A 239 -8.97 10.57 1.31
N LEU A 240 -10.09 11.17 0.91
CA LEU A 240 -10.93 11.95 1.82
C LEU A 240 -11.45 11.12 3.00
N SER A 241 -11.86 9.89 2.74
CA SER A 241 -12.30 8.91 3.76
C SER A 241 -11.20 8.46 4.72
N GLU A 242 -9.93 8.72 4.40
CA GLU A 242 -8.76 8.30 5.17
C GLU A 242 -8.02 9.51 5.79
N SER A 243 -8.78 10.50 6.27
CA SER A 243 -8.23 11.72 6.88
C SER A 243 -7.24 11.45 8.01
N HIS A 244 -7.40 10.35 8.76
CA HIS A 244 -6.47 9.91 9.81
C HIS A 244 -5.05 9.65 9.27
N VAL A 245 -4.89 9.25 8.01
CA VAL A 245 -3.57 9.05 7.38
C VAL A 245 -2.85 10.38 7.23
N SER A 246 -3.56 11.46 6.85
CA SER A 246 -2.98 12.80 6.79
C SER A 246 -2.54 13.29 8.18
N SER A 247 -3.38 13.07 9.21
CA SER A 247 -3.03 13.40 10.60
C SER A 247 -1.80 12.65 11.07
N LEU A 248 -1.74 11.33 10.81
CA LEU A 248 -0.59 10.49 11.12
C LEU A 248 0.68 11.02 10.45
N GLN A 249 0.63 11.26 9.15
CA GLN A 249 1.77 11.75 8.37
C GLN A 249 2.26 13.10 8.89
N ARG A 250 1.34 14.03 9.21
CA ARG A 250 1.70 15.32 9.78
C ARG A 250 2.38 15.17 11.14
N LEU A 251 1.81 14.39 12.06
CA LEU A 251 2.40 14.15 13.39
C LEU A 251 3.80 13.57 13.29
N LEU A 252 4.02 12.58 12.43
CA LEU A 252 5.34 11.97 12.26
C LEU A 252 6.35 12.94 11.66
N VAL A 253 5.92 13.75 10.68
CA VAL A 253 6.81 14.73 10.07
C VAL A 253 7.16 15.84 11.06
N GLU A 254 6.21 16.29 11.89
CA GLU A 254 6.47 17.26 12.97
C GLU A 254 7.48 16.69 13.98
N ILE A 255 7.28 15.46 14.44
CA ILE A 255 8.21 14.77 15.36
C ILE A 255 9.60 14.65 14.74
N GLU A 256 9.70 14.22 13.49
CA GLU A 256 10.99 14.08 12.79
C GLU A 256 11.69 15.43 12.61
N ASN A 257 10.93 16.49 12.28
CA ASN A 257 11.43 17.85 12.13
C ASN A 257 11.95 18.43 13.46
N GLU A 258 11.18 18.26 14.54
CA GLU A 258 11.52 18.72 15.89
C GLU A 258 12.76 18.00 16.42
N ARG A 259 12.78 16.66 16.37
CA ARG A 259 13.86 15.85 16.94
C ARG A 259 15.19 15.97 16.23
N ASN A 260 15.17 16.20 14.92
CA ASN A 260 16.38 16.26 14.09
C ASN A 260 16.73 17.69 13.64
N HIS A 261 16.01 18.70 14.14
CA HIS A 261 16.22 20.12 13.80
C HIS A 261 16.32 20.38 12.29
N LEU A 262 15.45 19.73 11.50
CA LEU A 262 15.55 19.75 10.04
C LEU A 262 15.19 21.10 9.41
N GLY A 263 14.54 22.00 10.16
CA GLY A 263 14.14 23.32 9.65
C GLY A 263 13.10 23.25 8.54
N LEU A 264 12.30 22.18 8.49
CA LEU A 264 11.26 21.98 7.48
C LEU A 264 10.15 23.02 7.68
N ARG A 265 9.77 23.67 6.59
CA ARG A 265 8.68 24.65 6.58
C ARG A 265 7.36 23.93 6.35
N ILE A 266 6.76 23.51 7.45
CA ILE A 266 5.46 22.83 7.45
C ILE A 266 4.48 23.75 8.16
N HIS A 267 3.31 23.92 7.56
CA HIS A 267 2.30 24.79 8.11
C HIS A 267 1.78 24.15 9.39
N SER A 268 1.94 24.85 10.51
CA SER A 268 1.23 24.45 11.72
C SER A 268 -0.27 24.52 11.43
N ARG A 269 -0.95 23.41 11.66
CA ARG A 269 -2.41 23.31 11.54
C ARG A 269 -2.91 22.57 12.76
N ASP A 270 -3.99 23.08 13.36
CA ASP A 270 -4.66 22.36 14.43
C ASP A 270 -5.20 21.04 13.88
N LEU A 271 -4.54 19.95 14.26
CA LEU A 271 -4.96 18.61 13.95
C LEU A 271 -6.20 18.28 14.77
N GLN A 272 -7.31 18.06 14.08
CA GLN A 272 -8.52 17.56 14.70
C GLN A 272 -8.27 16.11 15.17
N PRO A 273 -8.57 15.78 16.44
CA PRO A 273 -8.46 14.42 16.92
C PRO A 273 -9.29 13.46 16.08
N THR A 274 -8.73 12.30 15.75
CA THR A 274 -9.52 11.25 15.12
C THR A 274 -10.54 10.67 16.11
N GLN A 275 -11.50 9.91 15.60
CA GLN A 275 -12.44 9.14 16.43
C GLN A 275 -11.99 7.68 16.63
N ILE A 276 -10.75 7.36 16.27
CA ILE A 276 -10.20 6.01 16.41
C ILE A 276 -9.78 5.82 17.86
N VAL A 277 -10.30 4.78 18.49
CA VAL A 277 -9.96 4.38 19.86
C VAL A 277 -8.91 3.28 19.86
N TRP A 278 -8.14 3.18 20.94
CA TRP A 278 -7.19 2.09 21.15
C TRP A 278 -7.87 0.74 20.98
N GLY A 279 -7.23 -0.18 20.27
CA GLY A 279 -7.81 -1.49 19.99
C GLY A 279 -8.70 -1.57 18.76
N ALA A 280 -8.97 -0.46 18.07
CA ALA A 280 -9.66 -0.49 16.78
C ALA A 280 -8.72 -0.99 15.66
N ASP A 281 -7.52 -0.44 15.52
CA ASP A 281 -6.56 -0.79 14.45
C ASP A 281 -5.15 -1.01 15.01
N ALA A 282 -4.64 -2.25 14.88
CA ALA A 282 -3.36 -2.63 15.49
C ALA A 282 -2.17 -1.87 14.88
N ARG A 283 -2.28 -1.41 13.63
CA ARG A 283 -1.24 -0.60 12.98
C ARG A 283 -1.20 0.80 13.58
N LEU A 284 -2.37 1.39 13.85
CA LEU A 284 -2.44 2.72 14.46
C LEU A 284 -2.04 2.68 15.92
N ASP A 285 -2.46 1.65 16.68
CA ASP A 285 -2.01 1.43 18.06
C ASP A 285 -0.47 1.35 18.13
N PHE A 286 0.13 0.59 17.22
CA PHE A 286 1.58 0.46 17.10
C PHE A 286 2.25 1.82 16.88
N ILE A 287 1.80 2.60 15.89
CA ILE A 287 2.42 3.91 15.63
C ILE A 287 2.10 4.95 16.71
N ALA A 288 0.94 4.87 17.37
CA ALA A 288 0.59 5.75 18.47
C ALA A 288 1.59 5.65 19.63
N LEU A 289 2.19 4.48 19.88
CA LEU A 289 3.23 4.34 20.90
C LEU A 289 4.51 5.10 20.52
N TYR A 290 4.90 5.15 19.24
CA TYR A 290 6.02 5.97 18.79
C TYR A 290 5.74 7.46 18.98
N ILE A 291 4.53 7.90 18.61
CA ILE A 291 4.09 9.28 18.83
C ILE A 291 4.02 9.59 20.33
N LEU A 292 3.59 8.66 21.17
CA LEU A 292 3.56 8.83 22.62
C LEU A 292 4.97 9.07 23.17
N LYS A 293 5.94 8.25 22.76
CA LYS A 293 7.33 8.36 23.23
C LYS A 293 7.98 9.70 22.86
N TYR A 294 7.75 10.18 21.64
CA TYR A 294 8.53 11.28 21.07
C TYR A 294 7.75 12.59 20.90
N GLY A 295 6.43 12.52 20.80
CA GLY A 295 5.53 13.65 20.70
C GLY A 295 4.66 13.87 21.95
N GLY A 296 4.66 12.92 22.90
CA GLY A 296 3.85 12.97 24.10
C GLY A 296 2.40 12.55 23.91
N ARG A 297 1.70 12.37 25.03
CA ARG A 297 0.31 11.85 25.06
C ARG A 297 -0.68 12.72 24.29
N GLU A 298 -0.59 14.04 24.40
CA GLU A 298 -1.49 14.95 23.69
C GLU A 298 -1.43 14.75 22.17
N LYS A 299 -0.22 14.61 21.58
CA LYS A 299 -0.05 14.35 20.15
C LYS A 299 -0.52 12.93 19.79
N ALA A 300 -0.26 11.94 20.64
CA ALA A 300 -0.68 10.55 20.39
C ALA A 300 -2.21 10.41 20.40
N GLU A 301 -2.89 11.09 21.32
CA GLU A 301 -4.36 11.08 21.46
C GLU A 301 -5.08 11.85 20.34
N LYS A 302 -4.37 12.71 19.59
CA LYS A 302 -4.88 13.25 18.32
C LYS A 302 -5.02 12.17 17.26
N LEU A 303 -4.25 11.08 17.32
CA LEU A 303 -4.32 9.96 16.38
C LEU A 303 -5.18 8.80 16.88
N VAL A 304 -4.95 8.33 18.11
CA VAL A 304 -5.67 7.20 18.74
C VAL A 304 -6.08 7.62 20.14
N ARG A 305 -7.38 7.60 20.42
CA ARG A 305 -7.95 7.93 21.73
C ARG A 305 -7.83 6.76 22.71
N ASP A 306 -7.94 7.07 24.00
CA ASP A 306 -8.00 6.08 25.08
C ASP A 306 -6.79 5.13 25.14
N ILE A 307 -5.59 5.65 24.82
CA ILE A 307 -4.34 4.90 24.91
C ILE A 307 -4.13 4.47 26.38
N PRO A 308 -3.92 3.16 26.66
CA PRO A 308 -3.76 2.66 28.02
C PRO A 308 -2.71 3.45 28.82
N VAL A 309 -2.99 3.72 30.10
CA VAL A 309 -2.04 4.41 30.99
C VAL A 309 -0.74 3.61 31.12
N SER A 310 -0.82 2.26 31.06
CA SER A 310 0.34 1.37 31.06
C SER A 310 1.27 1.55 29.85
N ALA A 311 0.82 2.24 28.77
CA ALA A 311 1.67 2.58 27.63
C ALA A 311 2.84 3.50 28.02
N GLU A 312 2.66 4.38 29.01
CA GLU A 312 3.72 5.28 29.50
C GLU A 312 4.91 4.49 30.06
N ALA A 313 4.63 3.44 30.83
CA ALA A 313 5.65 2.56 31.37
C ALA A 313 6.38 1.79 30.25
N LEU A 314 5.64 1.34 29.22
CA LEU A 314 6.23 0.67 28.07
C LEU A 314 7.20 1.58 27.29
N VAL A 315 6.77 2.79 26.94
CA VAL A 315 7.60 3.72 26.16
C VAL A 315 8.80 4.26 26.94
N ALA A 316 8.73 4.27 28.28
CA ALA A 316 9.85 4.60 29.14
C ALA A 316 10.91 3.48 29.20
N GLN A 317 10.50 2.22 29.14
CA GLN A 317 11.39 1.05 29.25
C GLN A 317 12.08 0.68 27.94
N CYS A 318 11.43 0.93 26.80
CA CYS A 318 11.92 0.51 25.47
C CYS A 318 12.50 1.70 24.69
N ASP A 319 13.52 1.48 23.88
CA ASP A 319 14.18 2.57 23.12
C ASP A 319 13.45 2.98 21.83
N PHE A 320 12.61 2.09 21.28
CA PHE A 320 11.80 2.29 20.07
C PHE A 320 12.60 2.60 18.78
N ASN A 321 13.90 2.32 18.79
CA ASN A 321 14.78 2.56 17.63
C ASN A 321 14.37 1.76 16.39
N PHE A 322 13.72 0.60 16.58
CA PHE A 322 13.23 -0.24 15.50
C PHE A 322 12.22 0.47 14.57
N TYR A 323 11.49 1.50 15.04
CA TYR A 323 10.59 2.27 14.18
C TYR A 323 11.36 3.02 13.09
N GLU A 324 12.54 3.53 13.42
CA GLU A 324 13.36 4.38 12.55
C GLU A 324 14.37 3.58 11.70
N ARG A 325 14.52 2.27 11.98
CA ARG A 325 15.51 1.39 11.36
C ARG A 325 14.89 0.51 10.28
N TYR A 326 15.75 -0.12 9.48
CA TYR A 326 15.37 -1.04 8.41
C TYR A 326 15.48 -2.49 8.87
N TYR A 327 14.42 -3.27 8.70
CA TYR A 327 14.42 -4.69 8.97
C TYR A 327 15.19 -5.47 7.88
N PRO A 328 16.33 -6.10 8.22
CA PRO A 328 17.22 -6.70 7.23
C PRO A 328 16.62 -7.94 6.54
N GLY A 329 15.57 -8.53 7.10
CA GLY A 329 14.88 -9.68 6.48
C GLY A 329 14.35 -9.37 5.08
N ALA A 330 13.95 -8.13 4.82
CA ALA A 330 13.49 -7.70 3.49
C ALA A 330 14.57 -7.83 2.40
N PHE A 331 15.87 -7.80 2.76
CA PHE A 331 16.96 -7.96 1.78
C PHE A 331 17.04 -9.36 1.17
N TYR A 332 16.48 -10.39 1.80
CA TYR A 332 16.44 -11.75 1.26
C TYR A 332 15.49 -11.87 0.04
N TYR A 333 14.65 -10.86 -0.17
CA TYR A 333 13.69 -10.78 -1.29
C TYR A 333 14.25 -10.00 -2.49
N MET A 334 15.52 -9.58 -2.44
CA MET A 334 16.10 -8.72 -3.46
C MET A 334 17.30 -9.35 -4.14
N SER A 335 17.48 -9.03 -5.42
CA SER A 335 18.75 -9.30 -6.11
C SER A 335 19.88 -8.47 -5.49
N ARG A 336 21.13 -8.91 -5.67
CA ARG A 336 22.30 -8.25 -5.10
C ARG A 336 22.41 -6.78 -5.52
N SER A 337 22.24 -6.48 -6.82
CA SER A 337 22.32 -5.11 -7.33
C SER A 337 21.22 -4.21 -6.74
N PHE A 338 20.02 -4.75 -6.56
CA PHE A 338 18.91 -4.01 -5.96
C PHE A 338 19.16 -3.76 -4.47
N ARG A 339 19.63 -4.77 -3.73
CA ARG A 339 20.03 -4.64 -2.32
C ARG A 339 21.08 -3.55 -2.11
N GLU A 340 22.14 -3.55 -2.93
CA GLU A 340 23.21 -2.54 -2.84
C GLU A 340 22.67 -1.13 -3.10
N ALA A 341 21.72 -0.97 -4.03
CA ALA A 341 21.09 0.32 -4.28
C ALA A 341 20.20 0.79 -3.13
N VAL A 342 19.38 -0.11 -2.57
CA VAL A 342 18.55 0.18 -1.39
C VAL A 342 19.43 0.57 -0.21
N GLN A 343 20.49 -0.20 0.07
CA GLN A 343 21.41 0.06 1.17
C GLN A 343 22.04 1.46 1.06
N LYS A 344 22.49 1.87 -0.13
CA LYS A 344 23.02 3.25 -0.34
C LYS A 344 22.00 4.33 -0.01
N VAL A 345 20.72 4.10 -0.32
CA VAL A 345 19.65 5.04 0.01
C VAL A 345 19.41 5.08 1.52
N LEU A 346 19.43 3.93 2.20
CA LEU A 346 19.31 3.86 3.66
C LEU A 346 20.45 4.60 4.34
N GLU A 347 21.70 4.33 3.94
CA GLU A 347 22.90 5.00 4.46
C GLU A 347 22.84 6.52 4.26
N LYS A 348 22.46 6.99 3.06
CA LYS A 348 22.29 8.42 2.76
C LYS A 348 21.23 9.10 3.63
N ASN A 349 20.25 8.35 4.12
CA ASN A 349 19.18 8.87 4.99
C ASN A 349 19.38 8.49 6.47
N GLU A 350 20.58 8.02 6.84
CA GLU A 350 20.94 7.61 8.21
C GLU A 350 19.92 6.62 8.81
N ILE A 351 19.48 5.67 7.99
CA ILE A 351 18.65 4.56 8.42
C ILE A 351 19.56 3.35 8.60
N LEU A 352 19.72 2.97 9.86
CA LEU A 352 20.49 1.78 10.24
C LEU A 352 19.64 0.52 10.08
N LEU A 353 20.31 -0.63 10.01
CA LEU A 353 19.63 -1.93 10.08
C LEU A 353 19.23 -2.25 11.53
N TYR A 354 18.24 -3.11 11.69
CA TYR A 354 17.88 -3.65 13.00
C TYR A 354 19.09 -4.35 13.63
N SER A 355 19.30 -4.06 14.91
CA SER A 355 20.09 -4.85 15.84
C SER A 355 19.22 -5.93 16.50
N GLU A 356 19.85 -6.84 17.25
CA GLU A 356 19.09 -7.81 18.05
C GLU A 356 18.18 -7.13 19.07
N ALA A 357 18.65 -6.05 19.70
CA ALA A 357 17.84 -5.28 20.66
C ALA A 357 16.60 -4.65 20.00
N ASP A 358 16.72 -4.16 18.77
CA ASP A 358 15.58 -3.64 17.99
C ASP A 358 14.53 -4.73 17.76
N TRP A 359 14.98 -5.94 17.43
CA TRP A 359 14.10 -7.08 17.19
C TRP A 359 13.37 -7.51 18.47
N GLN A 360 14.07 -7.60 19.59
CA GLN A 360 13.45 -7.93 20.89
C GLN A 360 12.45 -6.86 21.32
N ASN A 361 12.78 -5.57 21.16
CA ASN A 361 11.85 -4.48 21.46
C ASN A 361 10.61 -4.50 20.55
N PHE A 362 10.78 -4.81 19.26
CA PHE A 362 9.67 -4.97 18.34
C PHE A 362 8.72 -6.09 18.78
N LEU A 363 9.26 -7.29 19.10
CA LEU A 363 8.46 -8.43 19.56
C LEU A 363 7.72 -8.12 20.87
N TYR A 364 8.41 -7.48 21.83
CA TYR A 364 7.82 -7.09 23.11
C TYR A 364 6.67 -6.10 22.94
N VAL A 365 6.84 -5.06 22.11
CA VAL A 365 5.78 -4.08 21.81
C VAL A 365 4.60 -4.76 21.12
N LYS A 366 4.86 -5.64 20.15
CA LYS A 366 3.81 -6.39 19.42
C LYS A 366 2.99 -7.26 20.38
N ASP A 367 3.65 -8.01 21.26
CA ASP A 367 2.95 -8.87 22.22
C ASP A 367 2.18 -8.06 23.27
N TRP A 368 2.72 -6.90 23.68
CA TRP A 368 2.02 -5.98 24.58
C TRP A 368 0.75 -5.39 23.94
N ILE A 369 0.79 -4.98 22.67
CA ILE A 369 -0.39 -4.54 21.92
C ILE A 369 -1.41 -5.68 21.85
N ALA A 370 -0.99 -6.90 21.53
CA ALA A 370 -1.89 -8.05 21.44
C ALA A 370 -2.62 -8.34 22.77
N ASN A 371 -1.97 -8.13 23.92
CA ASN A 371 -2.58 -8.33 25.23
C ASN A 371 -3.57 -7.21 25.59
N THR A 372 -3.17 -5.95 25.45
CA THR A 372 -4.02 -4.80 25.80
C THR A 372 -5.27 -4.67 24.93
N ARG A 373 -5.22 -5.15 23.68
CA ARG A 373 -6.38 -5.19 22.79
C ARG A 373 -7.44 -6.21 23.23
N LYS A 374 -7.06 -7.32 23.87
CA LYS A 374 -8.02 -8.31 24.40
C LYS A 374 -8.83 -7.72 25.54
N ASP A 375 -8.18 -6.94 26.40
CA ASP A 375 -8.82 -6.30 27.54
C ASP A 375 -9.82 -5.21 27.10
N ALA A 376 -9.47 -4.45 26.06
CA ALA A 376 -10.37 -3.44 25.47
C ALA A 376 -11.66 -4.06 24.89
N ILE A 377 -11.57 -5.25 24.27
CA ILE A 377 -12.74 -5.98 23.74
C ILE A 377 -13.63 -6.52 24.86
N GLN A 378 -13.05 -6.87 26.01
CA GLN A 378 -13.81 -7.38 27.16
C GLN A 378 -14.55 -6.28 27.94
N ILE A 379 -14.07 -5.04 27.92
CA ILE A 379 -14.70 -3.88 28.58
C ILE A 379 -15.81 -3.26 27.71
N GLY A 380 -15.83 -3.56 26.40
CA GLY A 380 -16.84 -3.09 25.44
C GLY A 380 -18.07 -4.00 25.26
N ARG A 381 -18.28 -4.96 26.17
CA ARG A 381 -19.52 -5.75 26.32
C ARG A 381 -20.08 -5.51 27.72
#